data_AF-X0USV1-F1
#
_entry.id   AF-X0USV1-F1
#
_cell.length_a   1.000
_cell.length_b   1.000
_cell.length_c   1.000
_cell.angle_alpha   90.00
_cell.angle_beta   90.00
_cell.angle_gamma   90.00
#
_symmetry.space_group_name_H-M   'P 1'
#
loop_
_entity.id
_entity.type
_entity.pdbx_description
1 polymer ?
#
loop_
_entity_poly.entity_id
_entity_poly.type
_entity_poly.pdbx_seq_one_letter_code
_entity_poly.pdbx_strand_id
1 'polypeptide(L)'
;MIIFAPAVLAPVSVSLAWRKILEQDGVLNQILNISYPWLAKVHLAIWCVVSVNIWQWVGYNLIIFYAGLQGINKELLEAADIDGA
;
A
#
# COMPACT_ATOMS: atom_id res chain seq x y z
N MET A 1 -12.01 0.87 -7.39
CA MET A 1 -11.34 2.10 -7.87
C MET A 1 -10.58 2.84 -6.76
N ILE A 2 -11.18 3.08 -5.57
CA ILE A 2 -10.52 3.83 -4.49
C ILE A 2 -9.15 3.25 -4.10
N ILE A 3 -9.03 1.92 -3.98
CA ILE A 3 -7.77 1.24 -3.61
C ILE A 3 -6.74 1.28 -4.77
N PHE A 4 -7.19 1.42 -6.02
CA PHE A 4 -6.33 1.51 -7.21
C PHE A 4 -5.88 2.95 -7.53
N ALA A 5 -6.60 3.96 -7.04
CA ALA A 5 -6.32 5.37 -7.32
C ALA A 5 -4.87 5.80 -7.02
N PRO A 6 -4.18 5.30 -5.98
CA PRO A 6 -2.78 5.63 -5.75
C PRO A 6 -1.84 5.17 -6.89
N ALA A 7 -2.14 4.05 -7.54
CA ALA A 7 -1.28 3.44 -8.55
C ALA A 7 -1.18 4.24 -9.85
N VAL A 8 -2.15 5.13 -10.12
CA VAL A 8 -2.15 5.98 -11.32
C VAL A 8 -1.40 7.31 -11.11
N LEU A 9 -1.01 7.63 -9.87
CA LEU A 9 -0.28 8.85 -9.56
C LEU A 9 1.21 8.72 -9.94
N ALA A 10 1.79 9.80 -10.47
CA ALA A 10 3.21 9.84 -10.79
C ALA A 10 4.06 9.61 -9.51
N PRO A 11 5.03 8.68 -9.51
CA PRO A 11 5.84 8.38 -8.33
C PRO A 11 6.58 9.60 -7.76
N VAL A 12 6.99 10.53 -8.62
CA VAL A 12 7.63 11.80 -8.19
C VAL A 12 6.65 12.66 -7.39
N SER A 13 5.42 12.83 -7.87
CA SER A 13 4.39 13.59 -7.15
C SER A 13 4.03 12.95 -5.81
N VAL A 14 3.90 11.61 -5.78
CA VAL A 14 3.62 10.85 -4.55
C VAL A 14 4.76 11.03 -3.54
N SER A 15 6.02 10.91 -3.96
CA SER A 15 7.17 11.04 -3.06
C SER A 15 7.30 12.45 -2.48
N LEU A 16 7.02 13.50 -3.26
CA LEU A 16 7.00 14.89 -2.78
C LEU A 16 5.89 15.12 -1.74
N ALA A 17 4.68 14.61 -2.00
CA ALA A 17 3.56 14.73 -1.07
C ALA A 17 3.83 14.01 0.25
N TRP A 18 4.27 12.75 0.20
CA TRP A 18 4.58 11.97 1.39
C TRP A 18 5.80 12.52 2.15
N ARG A 19 6.79 13.09 1.47
CA ARG A 19 7.89 13.80 2.13
C ARG A 19 7.35 14.95 2.99
N LYS A 20 6.41 15.76 2.51
CA LYS A 20 5.79 16.84 3.29
C LYS A 20 4.98 16.32 4.48
N ILE A 21 4.33 15.17 4.34
CA ILE A 21 3.58 14.56 5.44
C ILE A 21 4.54 14.06 6.55
N LEU A 22 5.69 13.51 6.16
CA LEU A 22 6.68 12.87 7.04
C LEU A 22 7.79 13.80 7.54
N GLU A 23 7.80 15.07 7.11
CA GLU A 23 8.70 16.10 7.65
C GLU A 23 8.50 16.27 9.17
N GLN A 24 9.50 16.81 9.87
CA GLN A 24 9.46 16.91 11.34
C GLN A 24 8.35 17.85 11.83
N ASP A 25 8.01 18.86 11.05
CA ASP A 25 6.87 19.77 11.20
C ASP A 25 5.66 19.38 10.31
N GLY A 26 5.72 18.20 9.70
CA GLY A 26 4.72 17.69 8.77
C GLY A 26 3.42 17.23 9.43
N VAL A 27 2.44 16.95 8.58
CA VAL A 27 1.07 16.59 8.97
C VAL A 27 1.01 15.40 9.92
N LEU A 28 1.85 14.37 9.72
CA LEU A 28 1.84 13.18 10.57
C LEU A 28 2.19 13.53 12.04
N ASN A 29 3.20 14.38 12.23
CA ASN A 29 3.62 14.81 13.55
C ASN A 29 2.59 15.73 14.21
N GLN A 30 1.92 16.58 13.43
CA GLN A 30 0.84 17.43 13.94
C GLN A 30 -0.34 16.59 14.42
N ILE A 31 -0.76 15.58 13.65
CA ILE A 31 -1.84 14.66 14.03
C ILE A 31 -1.50 13.88 15.30
N LEU A 32 -0.25 13.42 15.41
CA LEU A 32 0.21 12.64 16.55
C LEU A 32 0.61 13.50 17.76
N ASN A 33 0.65 14.83 17.61
CA ASN A 33 1.14 15.79 18.60
C ASN A 33 2.54 15.43 19.16
N ILE A 34 3.46 15.04 18.27
CA ILE A 34 4.85 14.70 18.59
C ILE A 34 5.83 15.44 17.68
N SER A 35 7.10 15.51 18.07
CA SER A 35 8.19 15.94 17.18
C SER A 35 9.12 14.76 16.94
N TYR A 36 8.87 14.00 15.88
CA TYR A 36 9.67 12.82 15.54
C TYR A 36 10.28 12.95 14.13
N PRO A 37 11.59 12.75 13.95
CA PRO A 37 12.23 12.92 12.66
C PRO A 37 12.19 11.60 11.84
N TRP A 38 11.02 11.30 11.26
CA TRP A 38 10.74 10.04 10.55
C TRP A 38 11.78 9.67 9.49
N LEU A 39 12.22 10.66 8.71
CA LEU A 39 13.15 10.48 7.59
C LEU A 39 14.63 10.59 7.99
N ALA A 40 14.96 11.04 9.21
CA ALA A 40 16.34 11.25 9.63
C ALA A 40 17.00 9.98 10.21
N LYS A 41 16.21 8.99 10.63
CA LYS A 41 16.72 7.71 11.15
C LYS A 41 16.69 6.67 10.05
N VAL A 42 17.87 6.27 9.54
CA VAL A 42 18.04 5.36 8.39
C VAL A 42 17.12 4.14 8.44
N HIS A 43 17.09 3.41 9.56
CA HIS A 43 16.25 2.21 9.69
C HIS A 43 14.75 2.51 9.55
N LEU A 44 14.28 3.62 10.12
CA LEU A 44 12.87 4.00 10.05
C LEU A 44 12.52 4.61 8.70
N ALA A 45 13.43 5.39 8.10
CA ALA A 45 13.25 6.00 6.79
C ALA A 45 12.99 4.94 5.71
N ILE A 46 13.70 3.81 5.76
CA ILE A 46 13.45 2.67 4.86
C ILE A 46 12.01 2.17 5.03
N TRP A 47 11.55 1.96 6.27
CA TRP A 47 10.18 1.53 6.53
C TRP A 47 9.14 2.54 6.05
N CYS A 48 9.37 3.84 6.24
CA CYS A 48 8.50 4.88 5.70
C CYS A 48 8.37 4.78 4.18
N VAL A 49 9.50 4.63 3.47
CA VAL A 49 9.50 4.49 2.00
C VAL A 49 8.78 3.23 1.56
N VAL A 50 9.02 2.09 2.24
CA VAL A 50 8.34 0.83 1.97
C VAL A 50 6.83 0.96 2.18
N SER A 51 6.38 1.60 3.27
CA SER A 51 4.95 1.81 3.52
C SER A 51 4.28 2.65 2.43
N VAL A 52 4.94 3.72 1.97
CA VAL A 52 4.42 4.55 0.86
C VAL A 52 4.36 3.74 -0.44
N ASN A 53 5.37 2.92 -0.71
CA ASN A 53 5.39 2.07 -1.90
C ASN A 53 4.26 1.02 -1.88
N ILE A 54 4.07 0.33 -0.75
CA ILE A 54 2.99 -0.63 -0.57
C ILE A 54 1.65 0.07 -0.79
N TRP A 55 1.43 1.22 -0.14
CA TRP A 55 0.20 2.00 -0.32
C TRP A 55 -0.04 2.38 -1.79
N GLN A 56 1.01 2.74 -2.53
CA GLN A 56 0.89 3.12 -3.94
C GLN A 56 0.49 1.94 -4.84
N TRP A 57 1.02 0.74 -4.57
CA TRP A 57 0.92 -0.39 -5.50
C TRP A 57 0.00 -1.53 -5.06
N VAL A 58 -0.47 -1.54 -3.81
CA VAL A 58 -1.32 -2.64 -3.28
C VAL A 58 -2.59 -2.85 -4.11
N GLY A 59 -3.25 -1.76 -4.53
CA GLY A 59 -4.48 -1.86 -5.32
C GLY A 59 -4.27 -2.42 -6.73
N TYR A 60 -3.13 -2.14 -7.35
CA TYR A 60 -2.78 -2.71 -8.65
C TYR A 60 -2.59 -4.22 -8.56
N ASN A 61 -1.80 -4.69 -7.59
CA ASN A 61 -1.58 -6.11 -7.36
C ASN A 61 -2.89 -6.85 -7.02
N LEU A 62 -3.75 -6.23 -6.21
CA LEU A 62 -5.05 -6.80 -5.86
C LEU A 62 -5.94 -7.02 -7.10
N ILE A 63 -5.94 -6.09 -8.06
CA ILE A 63 -6.71 -6.26 -9.31
C ILE A 63 -6.19 -7.45 -10.11
N ILE A 64 -4.87 -7.60 -10.23
CA ILE A 64 -4.27 -8.74 -10.95
C ILE A 64 -4.67 -10.06 -10.28
N PHE A 65 -4.53 -10.15 -8.95
CA PHE A 65 -4.93 -11.34 -8.22
C PHE A 65 -6.43 -11.62 -8.37
N TYR A 66 -7.27 -10.61 -8.26
CA TYR A 66 -8.72 -10.76 -8.42
C TYR A 66 -9.09 -11.22 -9.84
N ALA A 67 -8.43 -10.71 -10.88
CA ALA A 67 -8.62 -11.17 -12.25
C ALA A 67 -8.19 -12.63 -12.43
N GLY A 68 -7.07 -13.03 -11.81
CA GLY A 68 -6.61 -14.43 -11.79
C GLY A 68 -7.60 -15.36 -11.09
N LEU A 69 -8.13 -14.93 -9.94
CA LEU A 69 -9.12 -15.71 -9.17
C LEU A 69 -10.44 -15.91 -9.93
N GLN A 70 -10.87 -14.93 -10.73
CA GLN A 70 -12.06 -15.07 -11.57
C GLN A 70 -11.93 -16.18 -12.63
N GLY A 71 -10.72 -16.58 -12.98
CA GLY A 71 -10.46 -17.66 -13.95
C GLY A 71 -10.54 -19.07 -13.36
N ILE A 72 -10.73 -19.22 -12.05
CA ILE A 72 -10.77 -20.53 -11.39
C ILE A 72 -12.12 -21.22 -11.67
N ASN A 73 -12.08 -22.49 -12.10
CA ASN A 73 -13.29 -23.28 -12.31
C ASN A 73 -14.02 -23.51 -10.98
N LYS A 74 -15.32 -23.22 -10.94
CA LYS A 74 -16.18 -23.45 -9.77
C LYS A 74 -16.27 -24.93 -9.39
N GLU A 75 -16.29 -25.84 -10.37
CA GLU A 75 -16.35 -27.28 -10.10
C GLU A 75 -15.13 -27.76 -9.30
N LEU A 76 -13.95 -27.17 -9.55
CA LEU A 76 -12.74 -27.47 -8.78
C LEU A 76 -12.86 -26.99 -7.33
N LEU A 77 -13.52 -25.85 -7.10
CA LEU A 77 -13.78 -25.33 -5.76
C LEU A 77 -14.81 -26.18 -5.02
N GLU A 78 -15.86 -26.64 -5.70
CA GLU A 78 -16.88 -27.54 -5.13
C GLU A 78 -16.29 -28.92 -4.78
N ALA A 79 -15.42 -29.46 -5.64
CA ALA A 79 -14.71 -30.70 -5.34
C ALA A 79 -13.80 -30.55 -4.10
N ALA A 80 -13.08 -29.43 -3.99
CA ALA A 80 -12.25 -29.14 -2.82
C ALA A 80 -13.07 -29.06 -1.52
N ASP A 81 -14.24 -28.41 -1.56
CA ASP A 81 -15.15 -28.30 -0.41
C ASP A 81 -15.68 -29.67 0.03
N ILE A 82 -16.02 -30.55 -0.94
CA ILE A 82 -16.44 -31.93 -0.67
C ILE A 82 -15.29 -32.77 -0.09
N ASP A 83 -14.08 -32.59 -0.59
CA ASP A 83 -12.86 -33.28 -0.12
C ASP A 83 -12.34 -32.71 1.21
N GLY A 84 -12.96 -31.65 1.75
CA GLY A 84 -12.66 -31.06 3.06
C GLY A 84 -11.45 -30.11 3.07
N ALA A 85 -11.16 -29.47 1.94
CA ALA A 85 -10.09 -28.47 1.77
C ALA A 85 -10.62 -27.02 1.75
#